data_AF-A0A9D9Y0S4-F1
#
_entry.id   AF-A0A9D9Y0S4-F1
#
_cell.length_a   1.000
_cell.length_b   1.000
_cell.length_c   1.000
_cell.angle_alpha   90.00
_cell.angle_beta   90.00
_cell.angle_gamma   90.00
#
_symmetry.space_group_name_H-M   'P 1'
#
loop_
_entity.id
_entity.type
_entity.pdbx_description
1 polymer ?
#
loop_
_entity_poly.entity_id
_entity_poly.type
_entity_poly.pdbx_seq_one_letter_code
_entity_poly.pdbx_strand_id
1 'polypeptide(L)'
;MNKNTVFIFLTVGLFFSACKTSKQTDGLVGNVYTPESQEVYDVIVSMDKKFFDAYNTCDIPTADSLLSEDIEFYHDLGGLSTSKTQLMDGLKNNICGKVTRVLQEGSLEVYPIKNYGAVQMGKHGFYNRSEKNKIKYAKFVHIWRLEHGSWRLTRVVSLH
;
A
#
# COMPACT_ATOMS: atom_id res chain seq x y z
N MET A 1 22.18 66.34 -40.57
CA MET A 1 22.12 66.39 -39.09
C MET A 1 21.19 65.28 -38.62
N ASN A 2 21.67 64.48 -37.66
CA ASN A 2 21.33 63.08 -37.42
C ASN A 2 19.90 62.78 -36.95
N LYS A 3 19.37 61.64 -37.44
CA LYS A 3 18.24 60.91 -36.86
C LYS A 3 18.79 60.01 -35.74
N ASN A 4 18.41 60.26 -34.49
CA ASN A 4 18.72 59.35 -33.38
C ASN A 4 17.58 58.34 -33.22
N THR A 5 17.78 57.13 -33.73
CA THR A 5 16.96 55.96 -33.42
C THR A 5 17.53 55.30 -32.17
N VAL A 6 16.81 55.37 -31.06
CA VAL A 6 17.15 54.69 -29.80
C VAL A 6 16.70 53.23 -29.93
N PHE A 7 17.66 52.30 -30.01
CA PHE A 7 17.39 50.87 -29.88
C PHE A 7 17.30 50.50 -28.40
N ILE A 8 16.09 50.21 -27.92
CA ILE A 8 15.87 49.61 -26.60
C ILE A 8 16.08 48.09 -26.76
N PHE A 9 17.22 47.59 -26.27
CA PHE A 9 17.45 46.15 -26.14
C PHE A 9 16.66 45.62 -24.94
N LEU A 10 15.54 44.96 -25.23
CA LEU A 10 14.76 44.21 -24.25
C LEU A 10 15.49 42.88 -23.97
N THR A 11 16.35 42.84 -22.95
CA THR A 11 16.96 41.58 -22.49
C THR A 11 15.91 40.75 -21.75
N VAL A 12 15.25 39.84 -22.47
CA VAL A 12 14.43 38.78 -21.87
C VAL A 12 15.38 37.82 -21.14
N GLY A 13 15.51 38.00 -19.83
CA GLY A 13 16.20 37.06 -18.97
C GLY A 13 15.42 35.76 -18.89
N LEU A 14 15.80 34.77 -19.70
CA LEU A 14 15.38 33.38 -19.54
C LEU A 14 15.92 32.88 -18.20
N PHE A 15 15.08 32.97 -17.15
CA PHE A 15 15.28 32.23 -15.91
C PHE A 15 15.14 30.74 -16.23
N PHE A 16 16.26 30.10 -16.59
CA PHE A 16 16.39 28.66 -16.55
C PHE A 16 16.33 28.24 -15.08
N SER A 17 15.11 28.00 -14.60
CA SER A 17 14.89 27.28 -13.35
C SER A 17 15.48 25.89 -13.55
N ALA A 18 16.69 25.68 -13.04
CA ALA A 18 17.34 24.38 -13.02
C ALA A 18 16.47 23.45 -12.17
N CYS A 19 15.63 22.64 -12.83
CA CYS A 19 14.96 21.53 -12.22
C CYS A 19 16.04 20.62 -11.63
N LYS A 20 16.21 20.65 -10.30
CA LYS A 20 17.03 19.68 -9.59
C LYS A 20 16.32 18.33 -9.75
N THR A 21 16.77 17.54 -10.72
CA THR A 21 16.35 16.15 -10.84
C THR A 21 16.88 15.42 -9.61
N SER A 22 16.03 15.24 -8.60
CA SER A 22 16.28 14.28 -7.54
C SER A 22 16.39 12.92 -8.23
N LYS A 23 17.61 12.39 -8.27
CA LYS A 23 17.88 11.06 -8.80
C LYS A 23 17.17 10.09 -7.85
N GLN A 24 16.01 9.60 -8.25
CA GLN A 24 15.27 8.57 -7.56
C GLN A 24 16.21 7.37 -7.45
N THR A 25 16.76 7.13 -6.27
CA THR A 25 17.52 5.92 -6.01
C THR A 25 16.51 4.79 -6.06
N ASP A 26 16.60 3.96 -7.10
CA ASP A 26 15.88 2.69 -7.18
C ASP A 26 16.04 1.97 -5.84
N GLY A 27 14.93 1.72 -5.14
CA GLY A 27 14.91 1.03 -3.85
C GLY A 27 15.31 -0.44 -3.92
N LEU A 28 15.87 -0.87 -5.05
CA LEU A 28 16.25 -2.25 -5.37
C LEU A 28 17.75 -2.31 -5.69
N VAL A 29 18.59 -2.20 -4.67
CA VAL A 29 20.01 -2.55 -4.81
C VAL A 29 20.17 -4.03 -4.47
N GLY A 30 20.38 -4.87 -5.48
CA GLY A 30 20.71 -6.29 -5.29
C GLY A 30 19.58 -7.16 -4.70
N ASN A 31 18.33 -6.99 -5.16
CA ASN A 31 17.12 -7.67 -4.66
C ASN A 31 16.74 -7.37 -3.19
N VAL A 32 17.42 -6.43 -2.52
CA VAL A 32 17.09 -6.03 -1.15
C VAL A 32 16.37 -4.70 -1.19
N TYR A 33 15.11 -4.71 -0.76
CA TYR A 33 14.30 -3.51 -0.61
C TYR A 33 14.77 -2.68 0.59
N THR A 34 14.90 -1.37 0.41
CA THR A 34 15.18 -0.39 1.49
C THR A 34 14.10 0.69 1.49
N PRO A 35 13.43 0.96 2.62
CA PRO A 35 12.36 1.95 2.67
C PRO A 35 12.90 3.38 2.55
N GLU A 36 12.17 4.23 1.80
CA GLU A 36 12.44 5.67 1.73
C GLU A 36 12.21 6.36 3.09
N SER A 37 11.20 5.90 3.83
CA SER A 37 10.88 6.35 5.18
C SER A 37 10.72 5.16 6.11
N GLN A 38 11.64 5.03 7.07
CA GLN A 38 11.58 3.97 8.08
C GLN A 38 10.34 4.13 8.99
N GLU A 39 9.97 5.38 9.32
CA GLU A 39 8.79 5.65 10.15
C GLU A 39 7.50 5.16 9.47
N VAL A 40 7.31 5.47 8.18
CA VAL A 40 6.13 5.00 7.44
C VAL A 40 6.16 3.49 7.28
N TYR A 41 7.34 2.91 7.02
CA TYR A 41 7.50 1.46 6.95
C TYR A 41 7.04 0.78 8.25
N ASP A 42 7.56 1.22 9.40
CA ASP A 42 7.26 0.63 10.70
C ASP A 42 5.76 0.73 11.05
N VAL A 43 5.15 1.89 10.78
CA VAL A 43 3.71 2.10 10.98
C VAL A 43 2.92 1.12 10.11
N ILE A 44 3.21 1.02 8.82
CA ILE A 44 2.46 0.16 7.90
C ILE A 44 2.66 -1.32 8.21
N VAL A 45 3.86 -1.74 8.59
CA VAL A 45 4.12 -3.11 9.09
C VAL A 45 3.27 -3.40 10.34
N SER A 46 3.19 -2.45 11.26
CA SER A 46 2.32 -2.58 12.45
C SER A 46 0.84 -2.66 12.07
N MET A 47 0.39 -1.91 11.05
CA MET A 47 -0.99 -1.94 10.58
C MET A 47 -1.34 -3.28 9.90
N ASP A 48 -0.45 -3.82 9.05
CA ASP A 48 -0.58 -5.16 8.46
C ASP A 48 -0.70 -6.21 9.56
N LYS A 49 0.23 -6.19 10.52
CA LYS A 49 0.22 -7.12 11.64
C LYS A 49 -1.07 -7.03 12.43
N LYS A 50 -1.54 -5.82 12.77
CA LYS A 50 -2.78 -5.63 13.53
C LYS A 50 -4.00 -6.18 12.78
N PHE A 51 -4.10 -5.92 11.48
CA PHE A 51 -5.21 -6.44 10.66
C PHE A 51 -5.17 -7.96 10.56
N PHE A 52 -4.01 -8.55 10.28
CA PHE A 52 -3.93 -9.99 10.10
C PHE A 52 -3.90 -10.80 11.40
N ASP A 53 -3.46 -10.22 12.51
CA ASP A 53 -3.71 -10.80 13.84
C ASP A 53 -5.22 -10.89 14.07
N ALA A 54 -5.96 -9.80 13.84
CA ALA A 54 -7.42 -9.79 13.98
C ALA A 54 -8.11 -10.78 13.04
N TYR A 55 -7.67 -10.87 11.77
CA TYR A 55 -8.12 -11.89 10.82
C TYR A 55 -7.87 -13.31 11.34
N ASN A 56 -6.66 -13.58 11.85
CA ASN A 56 -6.23 -14.91 12.28
C ASN A 56 -6.90 -15.35 13.60
N THR A 57 -7.23 -14.39 14.48
CA THR A 57 -7.84 -14.64 15.80
C THR A 57 -9.34 -14.34 15.85
N CYS A 58 -9.96 -14.00 14.72
CA CYS A 58 -11.39 -13.67 14.66
C CYS A 58 -11.83 -12.46 15.48
N ASP A 59 -10.95 -11.46 15.64
CA ASP A 59 -11.32 -10.17 16.21
C ASP A 59 -12.00 -9.30 15.13
N ILE A 60 -13.29 -9.59 14.90
CA ILE A 60 -14.11 -8.91 13.90
C ILE A 60 -14.18 -7.40 14.13
N PRO A 61 -14.40 -6.89 15.37
CA PRO A 61 -14.38 -5.44 15.61
C PRO A 61 -13.07 -4.76 15.21
N THR A 62 -11.91 -5.36 15.53
CA THR A 62 -10.63 -4.78 15.15
C THR A 62 -10.44 -4.80 13.63
N ALA A 63 -10.72 -5.92 12.96
CA ALA A 63 -10.60 -6.02 11.51
C ALA A 63 -11.53 -5.01 10.80
N ASP A 64 -12.78 -4.86 11.25
CA ASP A 64 -13.73 -3.88 10.72
C ASP A 64 -13.22 -2.45 10.84
N SER A 65 -12.68 -2.08 12.01
CA SER A 65 -12.20 -0.72 12.29
C SER A 65 -11.03 -0.28 11.40
N LEU A 66 -10.31 -1.26 10.83
CA LEU A 66 -9.15 -1.04 9.97
C LEU A 66 -9.51 -1.00 8.48
N LEU A 67 -10.70 -1.47 8.10
CA LEU A 67 -11.19 -1.37 6.73
C LEU A 67 -11.92 -0.06 6.50
N SER A 68 -11.66 0.56 5.36
CA SER A 68 -12.41 1.73 4.92
C SER A 68 -13.80 1.36 4.41
N GLU A 69 -14.74 2.29 4.51
CA GLU A 69 -16.08 2.14 3.94
C GLU A 69 -16.03 2.15 2.39
N ASP A 70 -15.00 2.77 1.80
CA ASP A 70 -14.77 2.84 0.35
C ASP A 70 -13.79 1.75 -0.15
N ILE A 71 -13.72 0.60 0.54
CA ILE A 71 -12.83 -0.51 0.22
C ILE A 71 -13.08 -1.07 -1.19
N GLU A 72 -12.00 -1.39 -1.89
CA GLU A 72 -12.04 -2.28 -3.06
C GLU A 72 -11.12 -3.46 -2.82
N PHE A 73 -11.68 -4.66 -2.94
CA PHE A 73 -10.98 -5.92 -2.82
C PHE A 73 -10.97 -6.64 -4.16
N TYR A 74 -9.79 -6.78 -4.74
CA TYR A 74 -9.52 -7.51 -5.96
C TYR A 74 -8.95 -8.87 -5.61
N HIS A 75 -9.72 -9.90 -5.91
CA HIS A 75 -9.34 -11.29 -5.71
C HIS A 75 -9.19 -11.97 -7.07
N ASP A 76 -8.04 -12.57 -7.34
CA ASP A 76 -7.75 -13.23 -8.61
C ASP A 76 -8.77 -14.32 -9.00
N LEU A 77 -9.28 -15.07 -8.02
CA LEU A 77 -10.32 -16.08 -8.24
C LEU A 77 -11.76 -15.56 -8.05
N GLY A 78 -11.92 -14.42 -7.36
CA GLY A 78 -13.21 -13.97 -6.81
C GLY A 78 -13.74 -12.69 -7.45
N GLY A 79 -12.92 -12.02 -8.27
CA GLY A 79 -13.23 -10.74 -8.87
C GLY A 79 -13.16 -9.58 -7.88
N LEU A 80 -13.90 -8.52 -8.19
CA LEU A 80 -13.98 -7.30 -7.40
C LEU A 80 -15.11 -7.40 -6.36
N SER A 81 -14.80 -7.06 -5.11
CA SER A 81 -15.79 -6.77 -4.06
C SER A 81 -15.57 -5.37 -3.50
N THR A 82 -16.66 -4.60 -3.37
CA THR A 82 -16.62 -3.21 -2.89
C THR A 82 -17.47 -2.98 -1.64
N SER A 83 -18.03 -4.04 -1.05
CA SER A 83 -18.87 -3.94 0.13
C SER A 83 -18.11 -4.39 1.37
N LYS A 84 -17.75 -3.44 2.24
CA LYS A 84 -17.13 -3.72 3.54
C LYS A 84 -17.95 -4.74 4.35
N THR A 85 -19.27 -4.56 4.43
CA THR A 85 -20.16 -5.51 5.13
C THR A 85 -20.02 -6.93 4.58
N GLN A 86 -20.06 -7.12 3.26
CA GLN A 86 -19.92 -8.46 2.66
C GLN A 86 -18.53 -9.06 2.91
N LEU A 87 -17.48 -8.25 2.90
CA LEU A 87 -16.12 -8.72 3.23
C LEU A 87 -16.04 -9.19 4.68
N MET A 88 -16.62 -8.44 5.62
CA MET A 88 -16.64 -8.81 7.04
C MET A 88 -17.50 -10.03 7.33
N ASP A 89 -18.64 -10.17 6.65
CA ASP A 89 -19.46 -11.39 6.71
C ASP A 89 -18.71 -12.58 6.13
N GLY A 90 -17.99 -12.40 5.02
CA GLY A 90 -17.13 -13.42 4.42
C GLY A 90 -16.02 -13.86 5.38
N LEU A 91 -15.33 -12.91 6.02
CA LEU A 91 -14.32 -13.18 7.05
C LEU A 91 -14.93 -14.01 8.20
N LYS A 92 -16.06 -13.57 8.74
CA LYS A 92 -16.73 -14.24 9.87
C LYS A 92 -17.22 -15.65 9.51
N ASN A 93 -17.81 -15.85 8.35
CA ASN A 93 -18.50 -17.10 8.02
C ASN A 93 -17.56 -18.14 7.37
N ASN A 94 -16.56 -17.68 6.61
CA ASN A 94 -15.77 -18.56 5.73
C ASN A 94 -14.31 -18.70 6.16
N ILE A 95 -13.75 -17.70 6.82
CA ILE A 95 -12.34 -17.67 7.20
C ILE A 95 -12.16 -18.02 8.67
N CYS A 96 -13.02 -17.47 9.52
CA CYS A 96 -12.84 -17.54 10.96
C CYS A 96 -12.71 -18.97 11.50
N GLY A 97 -11.61 -19.22 12.21
CA GLY A 97 -11.27 -20.54 12.75
C GLY A 97 -10.87 -21.59 11.71
N LYS A 98 -10.85 -21.25 10.41
CA LYS A 98 -10.61 -22.15 9.28
C LYS A 98 -9.31 -21.83 8.53
N VAL A 99 -9.04 -20.55 8.27
CA VAL A 99 -7.91 -20.09 7.47
C VAL A 99 -7.04 -19.14 8.29
N THR A 100 -5.72 -19.29 8.17
CA THR A 100 -4.72 -18.41 8.78
C THR A 100 -3.84 -17.83 7.68
N ARG A 101 -3.74 -16.50 7.62
CA ARG A 101 -2.79 -15.80 6.75
C ARG A 101 -1.42 -15.76 7.41
N VAL A 102 -0.39 -16.08 6.63
CA VAL A 102 1.02 -16.00 7.01
C VAL A 102 1.74 -15.03 6.08
N LEU A 103 2.44 -14.04 6.64
CA LEU A 103 3.33 -13.17 5.89
C LEU A 103 4.63 -13.92 5.55
N GLN A 104 5.12 -13.80 4.32
CA GLN A 104 6.48 -14.25 4.03
C GLN A 104 7.48 -13.22 4.59
N GLU A 105 8.26 -13.63 5.59
CA GLU A 105 9.28 -12.77 6.20
C GLU A 105 10.24 -12.19 5.16
N GLY A 106 10.61 -10.92 5.33
CA GLY A 106 11.49 -10.20 4.42
C GLY A 106 10.89 -9.84 3.06
N SER A 107 9.61 -10.11 2.82
CA SER A 107 8.96 -9.79 1.53
C SER A 107 8.27 -8.43 1.47
N LEU A 108 8.12 -7.73 2.60
CA LEU A 108 7.37 -6.48 2.65
C LEU A 108 8.14 -5.32 2.05
N GLU A 109 7.45 -4.57 1.20
CA GLU A 109 7.87 -3.28 0.67
C GLU A 109 6.78 -2.24 0.97
N VAL A 110 7.17 -1.04 1.37
CA VAL A 110 6.27 0.07 1.70
C VAL A 110 6.68 1.36 0.99
N TYR A 111 5.78 1.96 0.25
CA TYR A 111 6.05 3.15 -0.53
C TYR A 111 5.10 4.27 -0.08
N PRO A 112 5.61 5.36 0.54
CA PRO A 112 4.78 6.50 0.90
C PRO A 112 4.10 7.10 -0.33
N ILE A 113 2.81 7.44 -0.20
CA ILE A 113 2.05 8.20 -1.19
C ILE A 113 1.83 9.60 -0.62
N LYS A 114 2.46 10.59 -1.26
CA LYS A 114 2.43 11.98 -0.82
C LYS A 114 0.98 12.45 -0.61
N ASN A 115 0.73 13.03 0.57
CA ASN A 115 -0.56 13.59 0.99
C ASN A 115 -1.75 12.60 0.97
N TYR A 116 -1.48 11.29 1.04
CA TYR A 116 -2.52 10.27 0.98
C TYR A 116 -2.31 9.13 1.99
N GLY A 117 -1.15 8.49 1.98
CA GLY A 117 -0.92 7.29 2.78
C GLY A 117 0.29 6.49 2.30
N ALA A 118 0.14 5.19 2.09
CA ALA A 118 1.21 4.31 1.61
C ALA A 118 0.68 3.11 0.80
N VAL A 119 1.45 2.67 -0.18
CA VAL A 119 1.30 1.34 -0.79
C VAL A 119 2.16 0.36 0.00
N GLN A 120 1.59 -0.79 0.32
CA GLN A 120 2.30 -1.93 0.88
C GLN A 120 2.19 -3.09 -0.11
N MET A 121 3.28 -3.80 -0.36
CA MET A 121 3.26 -5.03 -1.15
C MET A 121 4.16 -6.08 -0.52
N GLY A 122 3.94 -7.33 -0.90
CA GLY A 122 4.78 -8.43 -0.45
C GLY A 122 4.22 -9.76 -0.87
N LYS A 123 4.59 -10.81 -0.13
CA LYS A 123 4.06 -12.16 -0.33
C LYS A 123 3.38 -12.66 0.93
N HIS A 124 2.23 -13.29 0.74
CA HIS A 124 1.51 -13.97 1.81
C HIS A 124 1.12 -15.37 1.37
N GLY A 125 0.83 -16.22 2.34
CA GLY A 125 0.25 -17.52 2.09
C GLY A 125 -0.87 -17.79 3.07
N PHE A 126 -1.74 -18.73 2.70
CA PHE A 126 -2.88 -19.10 3.51
C PHE A 126 -2.76 -20.56 3.92
N TYR A 127 -2.91 -20.80 5.21
CA TYR A 127 -2.98 -22.13 5.78
C TYR A 127 -4.44 -22.45 6.12
N ASN A 128 -5.02 -23.42 5.40
CA ASN A 128 -6.34 -23.96 5.70
C ASN A 128 -6.18 -25.11 6.70
N ARG A 129 -6.78 -25.00 7.89
CA ARG A 129 -6.66 -26.00 8.95
C ARG A 129 -7.18 -27.38 8.54
N SER A 130 -8.10 -27.44 7.59
CA SER A 130 -8.66 -28.68 7.07
C SER A 130 -7.73 -29.39 6.08
N GLU A 131 -6.71 -28.71 5.56
CA GLU A 131 -5.82 -29.22 4.53
C GLU A 131 -4.37 -29.25 5.04
N LYS A 132 -3.74 -30.44 5.05
CA LYS A 132 -2.32 -30.59 5.42
C LYS A 132 -1.37 -30.19 4.27
N ASN A 133 -1.67 -29.10 3.59
CA ASN A 133 -0.91 -28.64 2.44
C ASN A 133 0.22 -27.69 2.85
N LYS A 134 1.31 -27.67 2.06
CA LYS A 134 2.37 -26.66 2.17
C LYS A 134 1.80 -25.29 1.83
N ILE A 135 2.21 -24.26 2.60
CA ILE A 135 1.86 -22.87 2.33
C ILE A 135 2.40 -22.49 0.95
N LYS A 136 1.51 -22.06 0.05
CA LYS A 136 1.87 -21.43 -1.22
C LYS A 136 1.87 -19.93 -1.01
N TYR A 137 2.99 -19.28 -1.35
CA TYR A 137 3.12 -17.84 -1.23
C TYR A 137 2.78 -17.16 -2.56
N ALA A 138 1.89 -16.19 -2.50
CA ALA A 138 1.43 -15.37 -3.61
C ALA A 138 1.57 -13.88 -3.27
N LYS A 139 1.61 -13.03 -4.30
CA LYS A 139 1.79 -11.59 -4.09
C LYS A 139 0.50 -10.94 -3.59
N PHE A 140 0.66 -9.84 -2.86
CA PHE A 140 -0.45 -8.95 -2.54
C PHE A 140 -0.01 -7.49 -2.69
N VAL A 141 -1.01 -6.61 -2.84
CA VAL A 141 -0.84 -5.15 -2.79
C VAL A 141 -1.94 -4.57 -1.93
N HIS A 142 -1.58 -3.75 -0.96
CA HIS A 142 -2.48 -3.00 -0.10
C HIS A 142 -2.24 -1.51 -0.27
N ILE A 143 -3.30 -0.72 -0.20
CA ILE A 143 -3.21 0.73 -0.09
C ILE A 143 -3.82 1.13 1.25
N TRP A 144 -2.97 1.72 2.08
CA TRP A 144 -3.36 2.31 3.36
C TRP A 144 -3.51 3.81 3.17
N ARG A 145 -4.62 4.37 3.62
CA ARG A 145 -4.87 5.81 3.62
C ARG A 145 -4.79 6.35 5.04
N LEU A 146 -4.13 7.49 5.20
CA LEU A 146 -4.06 8.22 6.46
C LEU A 146 -5.11 9.34 6.42
N GLU A 147 -6.19 9.19 7.20
CA GLU A 147 -7.24 10.20 7.34
C GLU A 147 -7.46 10.56 8.79
N HIS A 148 -7.46 11.85 9.11
CA HIS A 148 -7.71 12.35 10.47
C HIS A 148 -6.82 11.66 11.54
N GLY A 149 -5.56 11.36 11.18
CA GLY A 149 -4.61 10.68 12.06
C GLY A 149 -4.82 9.16 12.19
N SER A 150 -5.77 8.57 11.45
CA SER A 150 -6.06 7.14 11.48
C SER A 150 -5.76 6.47 10.14
N TRP A 151 -5.08 5.32 10.20
CA TRP A 151 -4.79 4.50 9.03
C TRP A 151 -5.93 3.52 8.75
N ARG A 152 -6.38 3.48 7.49
CA ARG A 152 -7.39 2.53 7.01
C ARG A 152 -6.96 1.89 5.71
N LEU A 153 -7.24 0.61 5.56
CA LEU A 153 -7.01 -0.15 4.33
C LEU A 153 -8.13 0.18 3.34
N THR A 154 -7.77 0.74 2.19
CA THR A 154 -8.72 1.20 1.16
C THR A 154 -8.70 0.35 -0.08
N ARG A 155 -7.57 -0.26 -0.45
CA ARG A 155 -7.46 -1.16 -1.61
C ARG A 155 -6.69 -2.40 -1.25
N VAL A 156 -7.16 -3.55 -1.72
CA VAL A 156 -6.53 -4.85 -1.51
C VAL A 156 -6.51 -5.60 -2.82
N VAL A 157 -5.33 -6.02 -3.27
CA VAL A 157 -5.14 -7.00 -4.34
C VAL A 157 -4.56 -8.25 -3.67
N SER A 158 -5.28 -9.36 -3.73
CA SER A 158 -4.85 -10.62 -3.13
C SER A 158 -4.81 -11.73 -4.19
N LEU A 159 -3.64 -12.34 -4.36
CA LEU A 159 -3.42 -13.48 -5.23
C LEU A 159 -3.28 -14.79 -4.43
N HIS A 160 -3.51 -15.93 -5.07
CA HIS A 160 -3.46 -17.28 -4.49
C HIS A 160 -2.55 -18.27 -5.22
#